data_AF-X0YCN5-F1
#
_entry.id   AF-X0YCN5-F1
#
_cell.length_a   1.000
_cell.length_b   1.000
_cell.length_c   1.000
_cell.angle_alpha   90.00
_cell.angle_beta   90.00
_cell.angle_gamma   90.00
#
_symmetry.space_group_name_H-M   'P 1'
#
loop_
_entity.id
_entity.type
_entity.pdbx_description
1 polymer ?
#
loop_
_entity_poly.entity_id
_entity_poly.type
_entity_poly.pdbx_seq_one_letter_code
_entity_poly.pdbx_strand_id
1 'polypeptide(L)' 'SDWPRVELVKCFLKGKYKRKELIVMPSFNLVSEGTDILKEELLSPFLHQNINNFDVYVVEDKVYGFGKVRDLK' A
#
# COMPACT_ATOMS: atom_id res chain seq x y z
N SER A 1 1.90 28.60 7.28
CA SER A 1 2.70 27.77 6.36
C SER A 1 1.74 26.80 5.70
N ASP A 2 1.48 26.95 4.40
CA ASP A 2 0.59 26.05 3.66
C ASP A 2 1.26 24.70 3.48
N TRP A 3 0.99 23.77 4.40
CA TRP A 3 1.40 22.38 4.25
C TRP A 3 0.47 21.69 3.25
N PRO A 4 0.99 20.93 2.27
CA PRO A 4 0.15 20.16 1.38
C PRO A 4 -0.67 19.15 2.20
N ARG A 5 -1.97 19.06 1.92
CA ARG A 5 -2.83 18.05 2.52
C ARG A 5 -2.40 16.68 2.00
N VAL A 6 -2.22 15.73 2.92
CA VAL A 6 -1.95 14.33 2.59
C VAL A 6 -3.22 13.55 2.89
N GLU A 7 -3.75 12.86 1.87
CA GLU A 7 -4.92 12.01 2.00
C GLU A 7 -4.50 10.54 1.98
N LEU A 8 -5.10 9.74 2.87
CA LEU A 8 -4.93 8.29 2.89
C LEU A 8 -5.97 7.65 1.98
N VAL A 9 -5.52 6.81 1.06
CA VAL A 9 -6.37 6.07 0.13
C VAL A 9 -6.16 4.56 0.29
N LYS A 10 -7.22 3.79 0.10
CA LYS A 10 -7.15 2.33 0.10
C LYS A 10 -6.39 1.87 -1.14
N CYS A 11 -5.39 1.01 -0.96
CA CYS A 11 -4.59 0.49 -2.07
C CYS A 11 -4.34 -1.01 -1.97
N PHE A 12 -4.20 -1.63 -3.14
CA PHE A 12 -3.61 -2.94 -3.29
C PHE A 12 -2.10 -2.80 -3.45
N LEU A 13 -1.37 -3.79 -2.94
CA LEU A 13 0.05 -3.93 -3.22
C LEU A 13 0.30 -5.21 -4.00
N LYS A 14 1.13 -5.13 -5.04
CA LYS A 14 1.59 -6.29 -5.79
C LYS A 14 3.10 -6.41 -5.67
N GLY A 15 3.56 -7.57 -5.19
CA GLY A 15 4.98 -7.85 -5.11
C GLY A 15 5.27 -9.34 -5.17
N LYS A 16 6.45 -9.72 -4.70
CA LYS A 16 6.81 -11.13 -4.52
C LYS A 16 6.90 -11.46 -3.04
N TYR A 17 6.43 -12.65 -2.69
CA TYR A 17 6.73 -13.28 -1.42
C TYR A 17 7.34 -14.65 -1.74
N LYS A 18 8.60 -14.82 -1.38
CA LYS A 18 9.42 -15.97 -1.82
C LYS A 18 9.38 -16.08 -3.37
N ARG A 19 8.92 -17.20 -3.91
CA ARG A 19 8.81 -17.45 -5.36
C ARG A 19 7.40 -17.24 -5.92
N LYS A 20 6.51 -16.60 -5.15
CA LYS A 20 5.10 -16.42 -5.51
C LYS A 20 4.77 -14.94 -5.62
N GLU A 21 3.79 -14.66 -6.46
CA GLU A 21 3.17 -13.34 -6.48
C GLU A 21 2.34 -13.15 -5.22
N LEU A 22 2.53 -12.01 -4.57
CA LEU A 22 1.76 -11.59 -3.39
C LEU A 22 0.92 -10.40 -3.80
N ILE A 23 -0.40 -10.54 -3.66
CA ILE A 23 -1.36 -9.46 -3.77
C ILE A 23 -1.87 -9.16 -2.36
N VAL A 24 -1.62 -7.95 -1.88
CA VAL A 24 -2.11 -7.45 -0.61
C VAL A 24 -3.39 -6.70 -0.88
N MET A 25 -4.47 -7.09 -0.20
CA MET A 25 -5.75 -6.40 -0.26
C MET A 25 -5.79 -5.24 0.73
N PRO A 26 -6.47 -4.14 0.40
CA PRO A 26 -6.74 -3.10 1.38
C PRO A 26 -7.68 -3.60 2.50
N SER A 27 -7.72 -2.88 3.62
CA SER A 27 -8.79 -3.06 4.61
C SER A 27 -10.12 -2.61 4.03
N PHE A 28 -11.06 -3.54 3.86
CA PHE A 28 -12.46 -3.28 3.50
C PHE A 28 -13.34 -2.98 4.73
N ASN A 29 -12.74 -2.84 5.91
CA ASN A 29 -13.50 -2.55 7.12
C ASN A 29 -13.88 -1.07 7.15
N LEU A 30 -15.18 -0.79 7.30
CA LEU A 30 -15.72 0.56 7.41
C LEU A 30 -15.33 1.25 8.72
N VAL A 31 -14.97 0.48 9.74
CA VAL A 31 -14.60 0.97 11.09
C VAL A 31 -13.09 1.13 11.24
N SER A 32 -12.28 0.37 10.49
CA SER A 32 -10.81 0.43 10.61
C SER A 32 -10.13 0.87 9.32
N GLU A 33 -9.40 1.99 9.43
CA GLU A 33 -8.74 2.68 8.33
C GLU A 33 -7.64 1.85 7.65
N GLY A 34 -7.07 0.86 8.36
CA GLY A 34 -5.96 0.05 7.87
C GLY A 34 -4.63 0.57 8.44
N THR A 35 -3.55 0.44 7.67
CA THR A 35 -2.19 0.81 8.08
C THR A 35 -1.60 1.73 7.03
N ASP A 36 -1.04 2.87 7.45
CA ASP A 36 -0.25 3.73 6.55
C ASP A 36 1.07 3.03 6.20
N ILE A 37 1.14 2.43 5.01
CA ILE A 37 2.30 1.65 4.54
C ILE A 37 3.60 2.46 4.40
N LEU A 38 3.52 3.79 4.47
CA LEU A 38 4.68 4.68 4.38
C LEU A 38 5.22 5.07 5.76
N LYS A 39 4.41 4.97 6.81
CA LYS A 39 4.77 5.44 8.16
C LYS A 39 4.77 4.35 9.24
N GLU A 40 3.88 3.38 9.12
CA GLU A 40 3.61 2.40 10.17
C GLU A 40 4.31 1.06 9.92
N GLU A 41 4.48 0.29 11.00
CA GLU A 41 4.99 -1.08 10.92
C GLU A 41 3.92 -2.01 10.35
N LEU A 42 4.30 -2.81 9.36
CA LEU A 42 3.40 -3.76 8.72
C LEU A 42 3.36 -5.05 9.52
N LEU A 43 2.24 -5.34 10.19
CA LEU A 43 2.10 -6.47 11.11
C LEU A 43 1.98 -7.86 10.44
N SER A 44 1.76 -7.89 9.12
CA SER A 44 1.60 -9.16 8.41
C SER A 44 2.95 -9.85 8.22
N PRO A 45 3.09 -11.15 8.57
CA PRO A 45 4.30 -11.91 8.28
C PRO A 45 4.67 -11.97 6.79
N PHE A 46 3.71 -11.73 5.89
CA PHE A 46 3.95 -11.64 4.45
C PHE A 46 4.58 -10.30 4.02
N LEU A 47 4.52 -9.30 4.90
CA LEU A 47 5.04 -7.94 4.72
C LEU A 47 6.22 -7.63 5.64
N HIS A 48 6.67 -8.58 6.47
CA HIS A 48 7.94 -8.55 7.19
C HIS A 48 9.13 -8.74 6.21
N GLN A 49 9.19 -7.89 5.20
CA GLN A 49 10.20 -7.85 4.15
C GLN A 49 10.26 -6.45 3.56
N ASN A 50 11.29 -6.16 2.77
CA ASN A 50 11.37 -4.89 2.08
C ASN A 50 10.30 -4.82 0.96
N ILE A 51 9.32 -3.93 1.10
CA ILE A 51 8.25 -3.73 0.13
C ILE A 51 8.53 -2.62 -0.90
N ASN A 52 9.72 -2.00 -0.90
CA ASN A 52 10.05 -0.87 -1.78
C ASN A 52 9.80 -1.13 -3.28
N ASN A 53 9.88 -2.40 -3.70
CA ASN A 53 9.66 -2.80 -5.10
C ASN A 53 8.22 -3.22 -5.42
N PHE A 54 7.32 -3.21 -4.43
CA PHE A 54 5.91 -3.52 -4.63
C PHE A 54 5.27 -2.39 -5.41
N ASP A 55 4.44 -2.76 -6.38
CA ASP A 55 3.64 -1.83 -7.15
C ASP A 55 2.36 -1.51 -6.38
N VAL A 56 1.95 -0.24 -6.39
CA VAL A 56 0.79 0.29 -5.67
C VAL A 56 -0.34 0.55 -6.66
N TYR A 57 -1.53 0.02 -6.35
CA TYR A 57 -2.73 0.21 -7.15
C TYR A 57 -3.88 0.74 -6.29
N VAL A 58 -4.47 1.85 -6.70
CA VAL A 58 -5.71 2.38 -6.11
C VAL A 58 -6.86 2.02 -7.05
N VAL A 59 -7.96 1.50 -6.51
CA VAL A 59 -9.13 1.07 -7.29
C VAL A 59 -10.33 1.88 -6.83
N GLU A 60 -10.75 2.81 -7.67
CA GLU A 60 -11.94 3.66 -7.47
C GLU A 60 -12.87 3.50 -8.68
N ASP A 61 -13.16 4.58 -9.42
CA ASP A 61 -13.87 4.54 -10.71
C ASP A 61 -13.09 3.74 -11.78
N LYS A 62 -11.77 3.73 -11.64
CA LYS A 62 -10.83 2.92 -12.44
C LYS A 62 -9.64 2.48 -11.59
N VAL A 63 -8.77 1.70 -12.20
CA VAL A 63 -7.50 1.30 -11.60
C VAL A 63 -6.44 2.36 -11.89
N TYR A 64 -5.88 2.92 -10.82
CA TYR A 64 -4.77 3.87 -10.87
C TYR A 64 -3.49 3.17 -10.43
N GLY A 65 -2.49 3.13 -11.32
CA GLY A 65 -1.13 2.69 -10.97
C GLY A 65 -0.33 3.83 -10.39
N PHE A 66 0.08 3.72 -9.12
CA PHE A 66 0.86 4.75 -8.40
C PHE A 66 2.38 4.50 -8.46
N GLY A 67 2.82 3.47 -9.19
CA GLY A 67 4.24 3.10 -9.28
C GLY A 67 4.67 2.28 -8.07
N LYS A 68 5.95 2.35 -7.69
CA LYS A 68 6.50 1.54 -6.60
C LYS A 68 6.43 2.27 -5.27
N VAL A 69 6.34 1.52 -4.18
CA VAL A 69 6.34 2.08 -2.81
C VAL A 69 7.52 3.02 -2.56
N ARG A 70 8.71 2.72 -3.10
CA ARG A 70 9.89 3.57 -2.94
C ARG A 70 9.78 4.95 -3.60
N ASP A 71 8.92 5.07 -4.60
CA ASP A 71 8.74 6.31 -5.38
C ASP A 71 7.70 7.24 -4.71
N LEU A 72 7.05 6.78 -3.63
CA LEU A 72 6.03 7.51 -2.86
C LEU A 72 6.58 8.12 -1.55
N LYS A 73 7.86 7.92 -1.25
CA LYS A 73 8.54 8.42 -0.04
C LYS A 73 9.20 9.76 -0.28
#